data_AF-A0A7C6KVL5-F1
#
_entry.id   AF-A0A7C6KVL5-F1
#
_cell.length_a   1.000
_cell.length_b   1.000
_cell.length_c   1.000
_cell.angle_alpha   90.00
_cell.angle_beta   90.00
_cell.angle_gamma   90.00
#
_symmetry.space_group_name_H-M   'P 1'
#
loop_
_entity.id
_entity.type
_entity.pdbx_description
1 polymer ?
#
loop_
_entity_poly.entity_id
_entity_poly.type
_entity_poly.pdbx_seq_one_letter_code
_entity_poly.pdbx_strand_id
1 'polypeptide(L)'
;MLTLSQQVYLLLVTLVCGFILGFFFDIYRIIRWVVKPNKMSTFIGDLIYWLLMTALVFKVLLLTSYGEVRLYVFISLALGGYLYFSLLSRFVLKILQKLLLLLSKLIGKLVRFIRIIFRKMEKAFNRIADFLFLPFKKLLIFKRKIEGIFKKILSRIPLPKFPKPKIRRKKVKKEGLYSIGRKKYGRRKRVGYGRNKK
;
A
#
# COMPACT_ATOMS: atom_id res chain seq x y z
N MET A 1 -18.94 -46.47 31.38
CA MET A 1 -19.89 -45.37 31.70
C MET A 1 -19.09 -44.27 32.36
N LEU A 2 -19.11 -43.02 31.87
CA LEU A 2 -18.49 -41.89 32.60
C LEU A 2 -19.27 -41.63 33.89
N THR A 3 -18.56 -41.36 34.98
CA THR A 3 -19.19 -41.01 36.26
C THR A 3 -19.81 -39.61 36.20
N LEU A 4 -20.82 -39.34 37.03
CA LEU A 4 -21.46 -38.02 37.12
C LEU A 4 -20.42 -36.90 37.33
N SER A 5 -19.45 -37.15 38.21
CA SER A 5 -18.35 -36.22 38.50
C SER A 5 -17.50 -35.90 37.28
N GLN A 6 -17.24 -36.88 36.41
CA GLN A 6 -16.52 -36.66 35.15
C GLN A 6 -17.35 -35.80 34.20
N GLN A 7 -18.67 -36.05 34.08
CA GLN A 7 -19.53 -35.25 33.20
C GLN A 7 -19.58 -33.77 33.62
N VAL A 8 -19.67 -33.49 34.93
CA VAL A 8 -19.63 -32.12 35.46
C VAL A 8 -18.26 -31.47 35.20
N TYR A 9 -17.16 -32.22 35.39
CA TYR A 9 -15.82 -31.72 35.08
C TYR A 9 -15.67 -31.34 33.60
N LEU A 10 -16.09 -32.22 32.68
CA LEU A 10 -16.10 -31.95 31.24
C LEU A 10 -16.91 -30.69 30.90
N LEU A 11 -18.08 -30.54 31.53
CA LEU A 11 -18.96 -29.39 31.36
C LEU A 11 -18.28 -28.08 31.78
N LEU A 12 -17.62 -28.06 32.95
CA LEU A 12 -16.91 -26.87 33.43
C LEU A 12 -15.70 -26.53 32.57
N VAL A 13 -14.90 -27.53 32.16
CA VAL A 13 -13.73 -27.31 31.29
C VAL A 13 -14.14 -26.75 29.94
N THR A 14 -15.19 -27.29 29.35
CA THR A 14 -15.71 -26.81 28.04
C THR A 14 -16.38 -25.44 28.16
N LEU A 15 -16.99 -25.12 29.29
CA LEU A 15 -17.49 -23.78 29.59
C LEU A 15 -16.35 -22.76 29.69
N VAL A 16 -15.27 -23.07 30.41
CA VAL A 16 -14.07 -22.22 30.47
C VAL A 16 -13.41 -22.08 29.09
N CYS A 17 -13.39 -23.16 28.31
CA CYS A 17 -12.95 -23.10 26.92
C CYS A 17 -13.77 -22.08 26.12
N GLY A 18 -15.10 -22.06 26.27
CA GLY A 18 -15.98 -21.06 25.66
C GLY A 18 -15.64 -19.62 26.07
N PHE A 19 -15.31 -19.40 27.34
CA PHE A 19 -14.80 -18.11 27.81
C PHE A 19 -13.49 -17.69 27.12
N ILE A 20 -12.55 -18.63 26.98
CA ILE A 20 -11.26 -18.40 26.32
C ILE A 20 -11.47 -18.08 24.84
N LEU A 21 -12.35 -18.79 24.14
CA LEU A 21 -12.71 -18.51 22.75
C LEU A 21 -13.27 -17.09 22.59
N GLY A 22 -14.16 -16.67 23.49
CA GLY A 22 -14.69 -15.31 23.54
C GLY A 22 -13.60 -14.26 23.73
N PHE A 23 -12.63 -14.53 24.60
CA PHE A 23 -11.47 -13.66 24.80
C PHE A 23 -10.61 -13.52 23.54
N PHE A 24 -10.29 -14.62 22.86
CA PHE A 24 -9.56 -14.57 21.60
C PHE A 24 -10.35 -13.87 20.50
N PHE A 25 -11.68 -14.01 20.49
CA PHE A 25 -12.54 -13.26 19.56
C PHE A 25 -12.43 -11.75 19.78
N ASP A 26 -12.39 -11.28 21.03
CA ASP A 26 -12.25 -9.85 21.34
C ASP A 26 -10.90 -9.28 20.87
N ILE A 27 -9.81 -10.04 21.02
CA ILE A 27 -8.51 -9.68 20.47
C ILE A 27 -8.58 -9.58 18.95
N TYR A 28 -9.12 -10.61 18.30
CA TYR A 28 -9.26 -10.66 16.85
C TYR A 28 -10.10 -9.48 16.32
N ARG A 29 -11.20 -9.16 17.00
CA ARG A 29 -12.08 -8.03 16.68
C ARG A 29 -11.34 -6.69 16.74
N ILE A 30 -10.51 -6.47 17.76
CA ILE A 30 -9.73 -5.24 17.87
C ILE A 30 -8.65 -5.17 16.78
N ILE A 31 -7.94 -6.27 16.51
CA ILE A 31 -6.94 -6.31 15.43
C ILE A 31 -7.59 -5.92 14.10
N ARG A 32 -8.77 -6.49 13.79
CA ARG A 32 -9.54 -6.15 12.59
C ARG A 32 -9.89 -4.66 12.53
N TRP A 33 -10.33 -4.09 13.65
CA TRP A 33 -10.70 -2.67 13.72
C TRP A 33 -9.50 -1.74 13.48
N VAL A 34 -8.31 -2.13 13.94
CA VAL A 34 -7.07 -1.35 13.79
C VAL A 34 -6.47 -1.47 12.40
N VAL A 35 -6.36 -2.69 11.89
CA VAL A 35 -5.68 -2.97 10.62
C VAL A 35 -6.54 -2.55 9.42
N LYS A 36 -7.87 -2.51 9.58
CA LYS A 36 -8.85 -2.25 8.50
C LYS A 36 -8.49 -3.03 7.21
N PRO A 37 -8.35 -4.36 7.29
CA PRO A 37 -7.90 -5.16 6.16
C PRO A 37 -8.86 -5.08 4.97
N ASN A 38 -8.29 -5.19 3.76
CA ASN A 38 -9.08 -5.37 2.53
C ASN A 38 -9.91 -6.66 2.60
N LYS A 39 -11.01 -6.76 1.84
CA LYS A 39 -11.95 -7.90 1.86
C LYS A 39 -11.27 -9.28 1.85
N MET A 40 -10.24 -9.45 1.02
CA MET A 40 -9.48 -10.72 0.93
C MET A 40 -8.71 -11.04 2.21
N SER A 41 -8.09 -10.03 2.84
CA SER A 41 -7.34 -10.21 4.08
C SER A 41 -8.27 -10.50 5.25
N THR A 42 -9.48 -9.93 5.28
CA THR A 42 -10.51 -10.28 6.27
C THR A 42 -10.91 -11.75 6.13
N PHE A 43 -11.15 -12.22 4.91
CA PHE A 43 -11.51 -13.62 4.66
C PHE A 43 -10.42 -14.60 5.11
N ILE A 44 -9.15 -14.32 4.75
CA ILE A 44 -8.02 -15.14 5.20
C ILE A 44 -7.90 -15.12 6.73
N GLY A 45 -8.05 -13.95 7.34
CA GLY A 45 -8.00 -13.82 8.80
C GLY A 45 -9.13 -14.58 9.48
N ASP A 46 -10.35 -14.56 8.93
CA ASP A 46 -11.49 -15.34 9.43
C ASP A 46 -11.21 -16.83 9.33
N LEU A 47 -10.67 -17.29 8.20
CA LEU A 47 -10.34 -18.70 8.00
C LEU A 47 -9.28 -19.18 9.01
N ILE A 48 -8.22 -18.39 9.21
CA ILE A 48 -7.18 -18.71 10.21
C ILE A 48 -7.77 -18.73 11.61
N TYR A 49 -8.61 -17.75 11.97
CA TYR A 49 -9.25 -17.70 13.27
C TYR A 49 -10.14 -18.93 13.50
N TRP A 50 -11.01 -19.26 12.54
CA TRP A 50 -11.87 -20.44 12.62
C TRP A 50 -11.07 -21.73 12.74
N LEU A 51 -10.00 -21.89 11.96
CA LEU A 51 -9.13 -23.06 12.03
C LEU A 51 -8.45 -23.18 13.41
N LEU A 52 -7.95 -22.07 13.95
CA LEU A 52 -7.26 -22.06 15.23
C LEU A 52 -8.22 -22.32 16.40
N MET A 53 -9.41 -21.71 16.40
CA MET A 53 -10.41 -21.92 17.44
C MET A 53 -10.99 -23.34 17.40
N THR A 54 -11.29 -23.87 16.22
CA THR A 54 -11.77 -25.26 16.08
C THR A 54 -10.70 -26.26 16.50
N ALA A 55 -9.44 -26.05 16.12
CA ALA A 55 -8.34 -26.89 16.58
C ALA A 55 -8.16 -26.85 18.11
N LEU A 56 -8.33 -25.68 18.73
CA LEU A 56 -8.29 -25.53 20.19
C LEU A 56 -9.41 -26.32 20.86
N VAL A 57 -10.66 -26.15 20.40
CA VAL A 57 -11.82 -26.89 20.91
C VAL A 57 -11.62 -28.40 20.73
N PHE A 58 -11.17 -28.82 19.55
CA PHE A 58 -10.93 -30.22 19.25
C PHE A 58 -9.84 -30.82 20.14
N LYS A 59 -8.75 -30.08 20.40
CA LYS A 59 -7.71 -30.50 21.34
C LYS A 59 -8.26 -30.69 22.75
N VAL A 60 -9.08 -29.76 23.25
CA VAL A 60 -9.73 -29.90 24.56
C VAL A 60 -10.63 -31.14 24.57
N LEU A 61 -11.36 -31.40 23.48
CA LEU A 61 -12.25 -32.55 23.38
C LEU A 61 -11.49 -33.88 23.35
N LEU A 62 -10.36 -33.95 22.64
CA LEU A 62 -9.47 -35.10 22.63
C LEU A 62 -8.90 -35.41 24.03
N LEU A 63 -8.47 -34.37 24.76
CA LEU A 63 -7.86 -34.54 26.08
C LEU A 63 -8.87 -34.93 27.17
N THR A 64 -10.12 -34.49 27.04
CA THR A 64 -11.14 -34.67 28.09
C THR A 64 -12.07 -35.85 27.84
N SER A 65 -12.38 -36.13 26.57
CA SER A 65 -13.44 -37.06 26.17
C SER A 65 -12.96 -38.05 25.10
N TYR A 66 -11.66 -38.16 24.86
CA TYR A 66 -11.08 -38.96 23.77
C TYR A 66 -11.64 -38.62 22.38
N GLY A 67 -12.13 -37.39 22.20
CA GLY A 67 -12.72 -36.93 20.94
C GLY A 67 -14.20 -37.28 20.76
N GLU A 68 -14.87 -37.83 21.79
CA GLU A 68 -16.31 -38.04 21.73
C GLU A 68 -17.07 -36.71 21.70
N VAL A 69 -17.70 -36.43 20.56
CA VAL A 69 -18.51 -35.24 20.35
C VAL A 69 -19.90 -35.47 20.95
N ARG A 70 -20.20 -34.76 22.04
CA ARG A 70 -21.50 -34.86 22.74
C ARG A 70 -22.20 -33.50 22.78
N LEU A 71 -23.53 -33.51 22.73
CA LEU A 71 -24.33 -32.28 22.60
C LEU A 71 -24.08 -31.27 23.74
N TYR A 72 -23.92 -31.75 24.97
CA TYR A 72 -23.67 -30.86 26.12
C TYR A 72 -22.37 -30.06 25.98
N VAL A 73 -21.35 -30.55 25.27
CA VAL A 73 -20.10 -29.82 25.04
C VAL A 73 -20.35 -28.54 24.23
N PHE A 74 -21.18 -28.64 23.19
CA PHE A 74 -21.55 -27.48 22.38
C PHE A 74 -22.39 -26.48 23.17
N ILE A 75 -23.32 -26.96 23.99
CA ILE A 75 -24.14 -26.11 24.86
C ILE A 75 -23.23 -25.35 25.85
N SER A 76 -22.29 -26.03 26.48
CA SER A 76 -21.35 -25.44 27.44
C SER A 76 -20.40 -24.43 26.78
N LEU A 77 -19.89 -24.73 25.59
CA LEU A 77 -19.07 -23.80 24.81
C LEU A 77 -19.86 -22.53 24.45
N ALA A 78 -21.08 -22.70 23.94
CA ALA A 78 -21.96 -21.59 23.58
C ALA A 78 -22.32 -20.75 24.82
N LEU A 79 -22.66 -21.40 25.93
CA LEU A 79 -22.96 -20.74 27.20
C LEU A 79 -21.75 -19.98 27.75
N GLY A 80 -20.57 -20.59 27.76
CA GLY A 80 -19.33 -19.94 28.20
C GLY A 80 -18.98 -18.73 27.36
N GLY A 81 -19.10 -18.83 26.03
CA GLY A 81 -18.93 -17.70 25.12
C GLY A 81 -19.96 -16.60 25.36
N TYR A 82 -21.24 -16.96 25.53
CA TYR A 82 -22.31 -16.01 25.82
C TYR A 82 -22.08 -15.26 27.14
N LEU A 83 -21.73 -15.98 28.21
CA LEU A 83 -21.40 -15.40 29.51
C LEU A 83 -20.21 -14.45 29.41
N TYR A 84 -19.16 -14.84 28.66
CA TYR A 84 -18.04 -13.96 28.39
C TYR A 84 -18.47 -12.65 27.69
N PHE A 85 -19.26 -12.76 26.62
CA PHE A 85 -19.70 -11.58 25.86
C PHE A 85 -20.62 -10.67 26.66
N SER A 86 -21.47 -11.25 27.51
CA SER A 86 -22.42 -10.50 28.33
C SER A 86 -21.72 -9.79 29.51
N LEU A 87 -20.83 -10.47 30.23
CA LEU A 87 -20.23 -9.94 31.46
C LEU A 87 -18.88 -9.25 31.23
N LEU A 88 -17.96 -9.90 30.51
CA LEU A 88 -16.54 -9.51 30.49
C LEU A 88 -16.13 -8.70 29.27
N SER A 89 -16.76 -8.91 28.11
CA SER A 89 -16.31 -8.32 26.85
C SER A 89 -16.19 -6.79 26.92
N ARG A 90 -17.14 -6.10 27.57
CA ARG A 90 -17.07 -4.64 27.74
C ARG A 90 -15.82 -4.19 28.50
N PHE A 91 -15.42 -4.93 29.52
CA PHE A 91 -14.23 -4.62 30.31
C PHE A 91 -12.95 -4.94 29.53
N VAL A 92 -12.89 -6.12 28.91
CA VAL A 92 -11.74 -6.57 28.12
C VAL A 92 -11.49 -5.61 26.96
N LEU A 93 -12.52 -5.22 26.21
CA LEU A 93 -12.40 -4.24 25.13
C LEU A 93 -11.84 -2.91 25.61
N LYS A 94 -12.32 -2.37 26.75
CA LYS A 94 -11.81 -1.12 27.32
C LYS A 94 -10.33 -1.22 27.68
N ILE A 95 -9.92 -2.33 28.31
CA ILE A 95 -8.52 -2.58 28.67
C ILE A 95 -7.66 -2.69 27.41
N LEU A 96 -8.11 -3.47 26.42
CA LEU A 96 -7.34 -3.73 25.21
C LEU A 96 -7.21 -2.48 24.34
N GLN A 97 -8.25 -1.63 24.28
CA GLN A 97 -8.17 -0.31 23.65
C GLN A 97 -7.18 0.62 24.36
N LYS A 98 -7.20 0.68 25.70
CA LYS A 98 -6.22 1.46 26.47
C LYS A 98 -4.79 0.98 26.21
N LEU A 99 -4.59 -0.33 26.20
CA LEU A 99 -3.29 -0.94 25.91
C LEU A 99 -2.81 -0.56 24.51
N LEU A 100 -3.68 -0.67 23.50
CA LEU A 100 -3.36 -0.27 22.14
C LEU A 100 -2.98 1.22 22.02
N LEU A 101 -3.71 2.10 22.71
CA LEU A 101 -3.40 3.54 22.75
C LEU A 101 -2.07 3.83 23.44
N LEU A 102 -1.71 3.07 24.47
CA LEU A 102 -0.40 3.19 25.11
C LEU A 102 0.72 2.74 24.16
N LEU A 103 0.56 1.59 23.51
CA LEU A 103 1.52 1.10 22.52
C LEU A 103 1.69 2.07 21.36
N SER A 104 0.61 2.60 20.80
CA SER A 104 0.68 3.54 19.67
C SER A 104 1.38 4.84 20.06
N LYS A 105 1.18 5.33 21.30
CA LYS A 105 1.91 6.49 21.83
C LYS A 105 3.41 6.19 21.98
N LEU A 106 3.78 5.02 22.50
CA LEU A 106 5.18 4.62 22.65
C LEU A 106 5.88 4.52 21.29
N ILE A 107 5.26 3.82 20.34
CA ILE A 107 5.77 3.71 18.97
C ILE A 107 5.87 5.08 18.31
N GLY A 108 4.85 5.93 18.46
CA GLY A 108 4.86 7.29 17.93
C GLY A 108 5.99 8.17 18.49
N LYS A 109 6.33 8.02 19.78
CA LYS A 109 7.50 8.68 20.38
C LYS A 109 8.80 8.17 19.76
N LEU A 110 8.97 6.85 19.61
CA LEU A 110 10.15 6.25 18.99
C LEU A 110 10.32 6.72 17.53
N VAL A 111 9.27 6.66 16.73
CA VAL A 111 9.29 7.13 15.34
C VAL A 111 9.65 8.61 15.26
N ARG A 112 9.10 9.44 16.15
CA ARG A 112 9.43 10.88 16.21
C ARG A 112 10.90 11.10 16.55
N PHE A 113 11.44 10.34 17.50
CA PHE A 113 12.84 10.40 17.89
C PHE A 113 13.77 10.04 16.72
N ILE A 114 13.50 8.90 16.06
CA ILE A 114 14.24 8.46 14.86
C ILE A 114 14.18 9.53 13.76
N ARG A 115 12.99 10.11 13.51
CA ARG A 115 12.82 11.16 12.50
C ARG A 115 13.59 12.44 12.84
N ILE A 116 13.76 12.78 14.12
CA ILE A 116 14.57 13.94 14.52
C ILE A 116 16.05 13.68 14.21
N ILE A 117 16.55 12.49 14.54
CA ILE A 117 17.93 12.08 14.23
C ILE A 117 18.16 12.15 12.72
N PHE A 118 17.28 11.54 11.93
CA PHE A 118 17.41 11.50 10.48
C PHE A 118 17.40 12.90 9.85
N ARG A 119 16.48 13.79 10.30
CA ARG A 119 16.45 15.18 9.83
C ARG A 119 17.71 15.97 10.19
N LYS A 120 18.33 15.71 11.35
CA LYS A 120 19.62 16.33 11.70
C LYS A 120 20.72 15.87 10.75
N MET A 121 20.78 14.57 10.44
CA MET A 121 21.76 14.01 9.51
C MET A 121 21.57 14.56 8.09
N GLU A 122 20.34 14.61 7.59
CA GLU A 122 20.01 15.18 6.28
C GLU A 122 20.47 16.64 6.16
N LYS A 123 20.24 17.45 7.20
CA LYS A 123 20.74 18.85 7.23
C LYS A 123 22.25 18.94 7.29
N ALA A 124 22.94 18.03 7.96
CA ALA A 124 24.40 18.00 8.01
C ALA A 124 24.98 17.63 6.64
N PHE A 125 24.41 16.60 5.99
CA PHE A 125 24.78 16.17 4.65
C PHE A 125 24.55 17.28 3.61
N ASN A 126 23.37 17.91 3.62
CA ASN A 126 23.07 19.00 2.69
C ASN A 126 24.02 20.20 2.89
N ARG A 127 24.46 20.50 4.12
CA ARG A 127 25.48 21.53 4.36
C ARG A 127 26.84 21.19 3.74
N ILE A 128 27.27 19.94 3.83
CA ILE A 128 28.53 19.47 3.23
C ILE A 128 28.43 19.44 1.71
N ALA A 129 27.30 18.95 1.17
CA ALA A 129 27.03 18.95 -0.25
C ALA A 129 26.99 20.37 -0.81
N ASP A 130 26.28 21.30 -0.14
CA ASP A 130 26.29 22.71 -0.53
C ASP A 130 27.71 23.27 -0.49
N PHE A 131 28.52 22.99 0.53
CA PHE A 131 29.92 23.44 0.58
C PHE A 131 30.76 22.95 -0.62
N LEU A 132 30.59 21.68 -1.02
CA LEU A 132 31.30 21.08 -2.16
C LEU A 132 30.79 21.57 -3.52
N PHE A 133 29.48 21.72 -3.68
CA PHE A 133 28.85 22.12 -4.94
C PHE A 133 28.67 23.64 -5.08
N LEU A 134 28.90 24.43 -4.02
CA LEU A 134 28.90 25.91 -4.02
C LEU A 134 29.84 26.52 -5.06
N PRO A 135 31.14 26.12 -5.15
CA PRO A 135 32.04 26.67 -6.14
C PRO A 135 31.57 26.34 -7.56
N PHE A 136 31.00 25.14 -7.77
CA PHE A 136 30.51 24.69 -9.07
C PHE A 136 29.25 25.45 -9.53
N LYS A 137 28.31 25.71 -8.62
CA LYS A 137 27.13 26.56 -8.89
C LYS A 137 27.53 28.01 -9.22
N LYS A 138 28.50 28.58 -8.49
CA LYS A 138 29.05 29.91 -8.80
C LYS A 138 29.74 29.95 -10.17
N LEU A 139 30.47 28.89 -10.52
CA LEU A 139 31.16 28.77 -11.82
C LEU A 139 30.16 28.72 -12.99
N LEU A 140 29.04 28.01 -12.85
CA LEU A 140 27.97 27.97 -13.87
C LEU A 140 27.33 29.35 -14.09
N ILE A 141 27.08 30.11 -13.02
CA ILE A 141 26.57 31.49 -13.10
C ILE A 141 27.60 32.41 -13.77
N PHE A 142 28.88 32.25 -13.42
CA PHE A 142 29.99 32.99 -14.03
C PHE A 142 30.12 32.69 -15.52
N LYS A 143 29.99 31.43 -15.94
CA LYS A 143 30.00 31.02 -17.34
C LYS A 143 28.85 31.66 -18.13
N ARG A 144 27.63 31.66 -17.58
CA ARG A 144 26.46 32.34 -18.18
C ARG A 144 26.68 33.85 -18.33
N LYS A 145 27.38 34.48 -17.37
CA LYS A 145 27.74 35.90 -17.43
C LYS A 145 28.75 36.18 -18.56
N ILE A 146 29.76 35.33 -18.71
CA ILE A 146 30.74 35.42 -19.81
C ILE A 146 30.06 35.23 -21.17
N GLU A 147 29.19 34.24 -21.33
CA GLU A 147 28.47 34.02 -22.59
C GLU A 147 27.60 35.23 -22.99
N GLY A 148 26.96 35.88 -22.01
CA GLY A 148 26.20 37.12 -22.25
C GLY A 148 27.09 38.28 -22.73
N ILE A 149 28.25 38.47 -22.10
CA ILE A 149 29.23 39.48 -22.50
C ILE A 149 29.78 39.17 -23.89
N PHE A 150 30.16 37.93 -24.16
CA PHE A 150 30.68 37.47 -25.44
C PHE A 150 29.67 37.68 -26.55
N LYS A 151 28.39 37.34 -26.35
CA LYS A 151 27.31 37.54 -27.32
C LYS A 151 27.06 39.03 -27.60
N LYS A 152 27.23 39.90 -26.60
CA LYS A 152 27.14 41.37 -26.74
C LYS A 152 28.32 41.97 -27.49
N ILE A 153 29.52 41.38 -27.37
CA ILE A 153 30.72 41.79 -28.12
C ILE A 153 30.65 41.25 -29.55
N LEU A 154 30.31 39.98 -29.74
CA LEU A 154 30.18 39.32 -31.04
C LEU A 154 29.12 39.98 -31.94
N SER A 155 28.05 40.50 -31.35
CA SER A 155 27.01 41.25 -32.09
C SER A 155 27.45 42.66 -32.52
N ARG A 156 28.58 43.17 -32.01
CA ARG A 156 29.16 44.47 -32.42
C ARG A 156 30.27 44.32 -33.47
N ILE A 157 30.76 43.10 -33.70
CA ILE A 157 31.74 42.82 -34.74
C ILE A 157 30.97 42.61 -36.05
N PRO A 158 31.22 43.38 -37.12
CA PRO A 158 30.60 43.13 -38.42
C PRO A 158 31.12 41.79 -38.94
N LEU A 159 30.27 40.76 -38.92
CA LEU A 159 30.61 39.46 -39.50
C LEU A 159 30.88 39.64 -41.00
N PRO A 160 32.00 39.13 -41.55
CA PRO A 160 32.24 39.14 -42.99
C PRO A 160 31.09 38.38 -43.68
N LYS A 161 30.45 39.04 -44.66
CA LYS A 161 29.35 38.46 -45.42
C LYS A 161 29.89 37.35 -46.30
N PHE A 162 29.85 36.10 -45.82
CA PHE A 162 30.11 34.96 -46.68
C PHE A 162 29.01 34.88 -47.74
N PRO A 163 29.35 34.84 -49.04
CA PRO A 163 28.37 34.68 -50.09
C PRO A 163 27.64 33.35 -49.88
N LYS A 164 26.31 33.40 -49.71
CA LYS A 164 25.49 32.19 -49.59
C LYS A 164 25.68 31.38 -50.88
N PRO A 165 26.08 30.09 -50.81
CA PRO A 165 26.22 29.29 -52.01
C PRO A 165 24.86 29.24 -52.72
N LYS A 166 24.89 29.58 -54.02
CA LYS A 166 23.71 29.64 -54.89
C LYS A 166 23.28 28.21 -55.18
N ILE A 167 22.59 27.56 -54.23
CA ILE A 167 22.01 26.24 -54.44
C ILE A 167 20.91 26.42 -55.49
N ARG A 168 21.25 26.15 -56.76
CA ARG A 168 20.32 26.10 -57.88
C ARG A 168 19.38 24.94 -57.62
N ARG A 169 18.22 25.21 -57.00
CA ARG A 169 17.13 24.23 -56.93
C ARG A 169 16.73 23.89 -58.36
N LYS A 170 17.24 22.77 -58.90
CA LYS A 170 16.70 22.16 -60.12
C LYS A 170 15.21 21.92 -59.84
N LYS A 171 14.34 22.60 -60.61
CA LYS A 171 12.91 22.26 -60.69
C LYS A 171 12.85 20.82 -61.21
N VAL A 172 12.73 19.85 -60.31
CA VAL A 172 12.43 18.48 -60.70
C VAL A 172 10.98 18.50 -61.19
N LYS A 173 10.80 18.17 -62.48
CA LYS A 173 9.51 18.06 -63.16
C LYS A 173 8.65 17.02 -62.43
N LYS A 174 7.57 17.44 -61.77
CA LYS A 174 6.67 16.59 -60.97
C LYS A 174 5.72 15.72 -61.82
N GLU A 175 6.04 15.45 -63.08
CA GLU A 175 5.17 14.69 -64.00
C GLU A 175 5.41 13.17 -63.93
N GLY A 176 6.41 12.69 -63.17
CA GLY A 176 6.72 11.26 -63.04
C GLY A 176 6.47 10.62 -61.67
N LEU A 177 6.13 11.39 -60.61
CA LEU A 177 6.04 10.84 -59.25
C LEU A 177 4.64 10.41 -58.80
N TYR A 178 3.56 10.76 -59.52
CA TYR A 178 2.20 10.33 -59.16
C TYR A 178 1.78 8.98 -59.77
N SER A 179 2.55 8.41 -60.70
CA SER A 179 2.27 7.11 -61.32
C SER A 179 2.81 5.92 -60.52
N ILE A 180 3.69 6.13 -59.55
CA ILE A 180 4.29 5.05 -58.74
C ILE A 180 3.45 4.71 -57.50
N GLY A 181 2.60 5.63 -57.00
CA GLY A 181 1.76 5.39 -55.82
C GLY A 181 0.30 4.97 -56.09
N ARG A 182 -0.19 5.06 -57.33
CA ARG A 182 -1.60 4.75 -57.69
C ARG A 182 -1.80 3.52 -58.58
N LYS A 183 -0.74 2.78 -58.89
CA LYS A 183 -0.89 1.36 -59.26
C LYS A 183 -0.75 0.53 -57.98
N LYS A 184 -1.72 -0.36 -57.76
CA LYS A 184 -1.59 -1.65 -57.05
C LYS A 184 -2.13 -1.88 -55.63
N TYR A 185 -2.79 -0.94 -54.95
CA TYR A 185 -3.72 -1.30 -53.87
C TYR A 185 -5.06 -0.58 -54.05
N GLY A 186 -5.90 -1.20 -54.87
CA GLY A 186 -7.32 -0.88 -54.95
C GLY A 186 -8.09 -1.40 -53.73
N ARG A 187 -9.31 -0.85 -53.58
CA ARG A 187 -10.38 -1.24 -52.65
C ARG A 187 -10.08 -0.84 -51.19
N ARG A 188 -10.94 -0.09 -50.48
CA ARG A 188 -12.40 -0.25 -50.37
C ARG A 188 -13.03 0.98 -49.66
N LYS A 189 -14.16 1.44 -50.24
CA LYS A 189 -15.46 1.86 -49.65
C LYS A 189 -15.48 3.02 -48.62
N ARG A 190 -16.17 4.13 -48.94
CA ARG A 190 -17.61 4.47 -48.66
C ARG A 190 -17.80 4.73 -47.14
N VAL A 191 -18.24 5.88 -46.63
CA VAL A 191 -19.55 6.60 -46.73
C VAL A 191 -19.36 7.96 -45.98
N GLY A 192 -19.77 9.13 -46.50
CA GLY A 192 -20.99 9.91 -46.11
C GLY A 192 -20.87 10.55 -44.72
N TYR A 193 -21.28 11.78 -44.39
CA TYR A 193 -22.11 12.84 -44.97
C TYR A 193 -21.70 14.12 -44.18
N GLY A 194 -21.61 15.31 -44.77
CA GLY A 194 -22.71 16.28 -44.65
C GLY A 194 -22.29 17.54 -43.86
N ARG A 195 -22.30 18.69 -44.55
CA ARG A 195 -22.31 20.06 -44.01
C ARG A 195 -23.30 20.21 -42.84
N ASN A 196 -23.01 21.04 -41.85
CA ASN A 196 -23.29 22.49 -41.88
C ASN A 196 -22.83 23.19 -40.59
N LYS A 197 -22.55 24.49 -40.71
CA LYS A 197 -22.48 25.43 -39.58
C LYS A 197 -23.90 25.73 -39.06
N LYS A 198 -24.09 25.68 -37.75
CA LYS A 198 -24.55 26.79 -36.90
C LYS A 198 -24.06 26.52 -35.47
#